data_AF-A0A6P7FPQ5-F1
#
_entry.id   AF-A0A6P7FPQ5-F1
#
_cell.length_a   1.000
_cell.length_b   1.000
_cell.length_c   1.000
_cell.angle_alpha   90.00
_cell.angle_beta   90.00
_cell.angle_gamma   90.00
#
_symmetry.space_group_name_H-M   'P 1'
#
loop_
_entity.id
_entity.type
_entity.pdbx_description
1 polymer ?
#
loop_
_entity_poly.entity_id
_entity_poly.type
_entity_poly.pdbx_seq_one_letter_code
_entity_poly.pdbx_strand_id
1 'polypeptide(L)'
;MLDSEEIAVSHVCVMTMIDGKVCNAITETASSQTCYICKATPKQMNDIEKLLKREVVQENLKFGLSTLHAWIRFFECLLHISYRLEVKVWQIRGSNNRAVFENKKRTIQQIFRDRTGLLVDIPKSGGSGTTNDGNTARRFFADPSLSSEITGIDKDVIMRFGIILRTLSCGYAIDVRAFEEYCLETAKLYVAKYSWYYMPSSVHKILLHGAIVIKEAILPIGQLSEEAQESRNKDLKSFREKHTRKISRISGNQDLLNRLLITSDPVISSLRQYPLRKSSNISSEVVSLLKAPSLESMEADSLRALQLNMESRQVSSSDEEDDSASDVDF
;
A
#
# COMPACT_ATOMS: atom_id res chain seq x y z
N MET A 1 30.14 -16.64 10.10
CA MET A 1 31.53 -16.16 10.07
C MET A 1 32.05 -16.44 8.67
N LEU A 2 32.44 -15.38 7.97
CA LEU A 2 32.91 -15.39 6.57
C LEU A 2 34.45 -15.37 6.59
N ASP A 3 35.05 -16.25 7.39
CA ASP A 3 36.39 -15.96 7.94
C ASP A 3 37.54 -16.53 7.08
N SER A 4 37.33 -16.71 5.77
CA SER A 4 38.43 -17.13 4.87
C SER A 4 38.33 -16.69 3.40
N GLU A 5 37.26 -16.00 2.98
CA GLU A 5 37.12 -15.53 1.60
C GLU A 5 36.92 -14.01 1.56
N GLU A 6 37.66 -13.32 0.68
CA GLU A 6 37.42 -11.90 0.41
C GLU A 6 36.11 -11.74 -0.38
N ILE A 7 35.08 -11.21 0.27
CA ILE A 7 33.77 -10.98 -0.34
C ILE A 7 33.64 -9.51 -0.72
N ALA A 8 33.45 -9.25 -2.01
CA ALA A 8 33.08 -7.94 -2.53
C ALA A 8 31.55 -7.85 -2.70
N VAL A 9 30.93 -6.82 -2.11
CA VAL A 9 29.49 -6.57 -2.21
C VAL A 9 29.22 -5.25 -2.90
N SER A 10 28.38 -5.26 -3.94
CA SER A 10 27.89 -4.06 -4.62
C SER A 10 26.49 -3.70 -4.16
N HIS A 11 26.22 -2.41 -3.94
CA HIS A 11 24.92 -1.92 -3.49
C HIS A 11 24.22 -1.08 -4.57
N VAL A 12 22.94 -1.38 -4.82
CA VAL A 12 22.06 -0.56 -5.66
C VAL A 12 20.91 -0.05 -4.80
N CYS A 13 20.84 1.27 -4.63
CA CYS A 13 19.79 1.91 -3.82
C CYS A 13 18.67 2.44 -4.72
N VAL A 14 17.42 2.16 -4.37
CA VAL A 14 16.25 2.61 -5.11
C VAL A 14 15.37 3.49 -4.22
N MET A 15 14.97 4.65 -4.72
CA MET A 15 14.19 5.65 -3.98
C MET A 15 12.67 5.43 -4.19
N THR A 16 12.14 4.30 -3.71
CA THR A 16 10.71 3.96 -3.85
C THR A 16 9.88 4.20 -2.60
N MET A 17 10.49 4.22 -1.42
CA MET A 17 9.81 4.40 -0.13
C MET A 17 9.50 5.89 0.13
N ILE A 18 8.84 6.55 -0.83
CA ILE A 18 8.47 7.96 -0.76
C ILE A 18 7.01 8.16 -1.18
N ASP A 19 6.35 9.12 -0.55
CA ASP A 19 4.98 9.46 -0.90
C ASP A 19 4.91 10.29 -2.21
N GLY A 20 3.71 10.37 -2.79
CA GLY A 20 3.50 11.14 -4.02
C GLY A 20 3.76 12.64 -3.89
N LYS A 21 3.68 13.23 -2.70
CA LYS A 21 3.99 14.66 -2.49
C LYS A 21 5.50 14.88 -2.56
N VAL A 22 6.29 13.99 -1.96
CA VAL A 22 7.75 13.98 -2.06
C VAL A 22 8.18 13.79 -3.52
N CYS A 23 7.56 12.85 -4.25
CA CYS A 23 7.80 12.71 -5.69
C CYS A 23 7.54 14.02 -6.46
N ASN A 24 6.43 14.71 -6.15
CA ASN A 24 6.12 15.97 -6.84
C ASN A 24 7.15 17.06 -6.54
N ALA A 25 7.63 17.15 -5.29
CA ALA A 25 8.68 18.09 -4.93
C ALA A 25 10.01 17.79 -5.65
N ILE A 26 10.42 16.52 -5.70
CA ILE A 26 11.67 16.10 -6.36
C ILE A 26 11.61 16.26 -7.87
N THR A 27 10.43 16.06 -8.48
CA THR A 27 10.24 16.16 -9.93
C THR A 27 9.81 17.54 -10.41
N GLU A 28 9.88 18.53 -9.51
CA GLU A 28 9.46 19.93 -9.75
C GLU A 28 8.04 20.03 -10.35
N THR A 29 7.18 19.09 -9.97
CA THR A 29 5.79 19.05 -10.43
C THR A 29 4.97 20.00 -9.55
N ALA A 30 4.69 21.19 -10.08
CA ALA A 30 4.06 22.29 -9.34
C ALA A 30 2.70 21.96 -8.69
N SER A 31 1.96 20.98 -9.21
CA SER A 31 0.64 20.60 -8.70
C SER A 31 0.56 19.12 -8.37
N SER A 32 0.05 18.80 -7.17
CA SER A 32 -0.21 17.43 -6.74
C SER A 32 -1.28 16.69 -7.55
N GLN A 33 -2.07 17.44 -8.32
CA GLN A 33 -3.09 16.91 -9.23
C GLN A 33 -2.53 16.60 -10.63
N THR A 34 -1.28 16.97 -10.90
CA THR A 34 -0.60 16.64 -12.17
C THR A 34 0.17 15.34 -12.00
N CYS A 35 0.16 14.49 -13.02
CA CYS A 35 0.96 13.26 -12.98
C CYS A 35 2.44 13.59 -13.18
N TYR A 36 3.32 13.19 -12.27
CA TYR A 36 4.75 13.44 -12.43
C TYR A 36 5.40 12.59 -13.53
N ILE A 37 4.78 11.48 -13.97
CA ILE A 37 5.31 10.59 -15.02
C ILE A 37 5.07 11.17 -16.42
N CYS A 38 3.84 11.56 -16.76
CA CYS A 38 3.50 12.05 -18.10
C CYS A 38 3.19 13.56 -18.15
N LYS A 39 3.19 14.24 -17.01
CA LYS A 39 2.81 15.66 -16.84
C LYS A 39 1.38 15.98 -17.28
N ALA A 40 0.49 14.97 -17.33
CA ALA A 40 -0.92 15.19 -17.61
C ALA A 40 -1.61 15.93 -16.46
N THR A 41 -2.43 16.90 -16.82
CA THR A 41 -3.32 17.63 -15.88
C THR A 41 -4.67 16.93 -15.77
N PRO A 42 -5.48 17.17 -14.72
CA PRO A 42 -6.76 16.49 -14.54
C PRO A 42 -7.68 16.52 -15.77
N LYS A 43 -7.75 17.67 -16.47
CA LYS A 43 -8.55 17.82 -17.69
C LYS A 43 -8.13 16.89 -18.84
N GLN A 44 -6.90 16.42 -18.83
CA GLN A 44 -6.34 15.51 -19.83
C GLN A 44 -6.41 14.04 -19.39
N MET A 45 -6.59 13.75 -18.08
CA MET A 45 -6.42 12.41 -17.53
C MET A 45 -7.50 11.40 -17.98
N ASN A 46 -8.65 11.88 -18.43
CA ASN A 46 -9.73 11.02 -18.95
C ASN A 46 -9.62 10.75 -20.46
N ASP A 47 -8.69 11.41 -21.17
CA ASP A 47 -8.44 11.17 -22.61
C ASP A 47 -7.43 10.04 -22.79
N ILE A 48 -7.92 8.80 -22.66
CA ILE A 48 -7.10 7.59 -22.63
C ILE A 48 -6.27 7.44 -23.91
N GLU A 49 -6.88 7.62 -25.09
CA GLU A 49 -6.21 7.41 -26.37
C GLU A 49 -5.04 8.38 -26.57
N LYS A 50 -5.22 9.64 -26.17
CA LYS A 50 -4.16 10.64 -26.24
C LYS A 50 -3.05 10.35 -25.24
N LEU A 51 -3.39 9.85 -24.05
CA LEU A 51 -2.41 9.52 -23.01
C LEU A 51 -1.58 8.28 -23.34
N LEU A 52 -2.15 7.29 -24.04
CA LEU A 52 -1.39 6.13 -24.52
C LEU A 52 -0.28 6.51 -25.51
N LYS A 53 -0.49 7.60 -26.26
CA LYS A 53 0.49 8.14 -27.22
C LYS A 53 1.44 9.16 -26.58
N ARG A 54 1.24 9.49 -25.31
CA ARG A 54 1.98 10.55 -24.63
C ARG A 54 3.29 10.00 -24.09
N GLU A 55 4.37 10.77 -24.29
CA GLU A 55 5.67 10.42 -23.75
C GLU A 55 5.68 10.43 -22.21
N VAL A 56 6.42 9.50 -21.64
CA VAL A 56 6.65 9.39 -20.20
C VAL A 56 8.06 9.86 -19.89
N VAL A 57 8.21 10.56 -18.76
CA VAL A 57 9.50 10.96 -18.22
C VAL A 57 10.14 9.73 -17.58
N GLN A 58 11.01 9.05 -18.34
CA GLN A 58 11.63 7.77 -17.97
C GLN A 58 12.33 7.81 -16.61
N GLU A 59 13.04 8.91 -16.32
CA GLU A 59 13.75 9.10 -15.05
C GLU A 59 12.83 9.05 -13.82
N ASN A 60 11.54 9.33 -13.99
CA ASN A 60 10.56 9.35 -12.91
C ASN A 60 10.00 7.96 -12.58
N LEU A 61 10.26 6.95 -13.41
CA LEU A 61 9.81 5.57 -13.16
C LEU A 61 10.52 4.95 -11.95
N LYS A 62 11.76 5.38 -11.66
CA LYS A 62 12.57 4.92 -10.52
C LYS A 62 11.94 5.17 -9.15
N PHE A 63 10.97 6.08 -9.06
CA PHE A 63 10.24 6.37 -7.82
C PHE A 63 9.17 5.33 -7.48
N GLY A 64 8.93 4.36 -8.36
CA GLY A 64 8.00 3.27 -8.10
C GLY A 64 6.55 3.71 -7.94
N LEU A 65 5.77 2.86 -7.26
CA LEU A 65 4.37 3.10 -6.92
C LEU A 65 4.18 3.10 -5.41
N SER A 66 3.64 4.21 -4.91
CA SER A 66 3.24 4.39 -3.51
C SER A 66 1.94 3.59 -3.25
N THR A 67 2.09 2.31 -2.88
CA THR A 67 0.98 1.35 -2.77
C THR A 67 0.09 1.62 -1.56
N LEU A 68 0.65 2.07 -0.43
CA LEU A 68 -0.13 2.41 0.76
C LEU A 68 -1.11 3.55 0.45
N HIS A 69 -0.61 4.61 -0.17
CA HIS A 69 -1.45 5.75 -0.53
C HIS A 69 -2.40 5.42 -1.69
N ALA A 70 -2.07 4.46 -2.56
CA ALA A 70 -2.96 4.05 -3.64
C ALA A 70 -4.33 3.61 -3.10
N TRP A 71 -4.36 2.78 -2.05
CA TRP A 71 -5.60 2.35 -1.40
C TRP A 71 -6.47 3.53 -0.99
N ILE A 72 -5.88 4.51 -0.30
CA ILE A 72 -6.57 5.70 0.20
C ILE A 72 -7.06 6.55 -0.97
N ARG A 73 -6.24 6.79 -1.99
CA ARG A 73 -6.60 7.66 -3.13
C ARG A 73 -7.68 7.06 -4.02
N PHE A 74 -7.69 5.75 -4.22
CA PHE A 74 -8.76 5.07 -4.95
C PHE A 74 -10.07 5.13 -4.16
N PHE A 75 -10.02 4.90 -2.85
CA PHE A 75 -11.19 5.02 -1.98
C PHE A 75 -11.75 6.45 -1.97
N GLU A 76 -10.91 7.47 -1.77
CA GLU A 76 -11.30 8.88 -1.81
C GLU A 76 -11.90 9.26 -3.17
N CYS A 77 -11.33 8.77 -4.28
CA CYS A 77 -11.87 8.98 -5.62
C CYS A 77 -13.32 8.50 -5.72
N LEU A 78 -13.58 7.26 -5.30
CA LEU A 78 -14.92 6.68 -5.33
C LEU A 78 -15.88 7.42 -4.40
N LEU A 79 -15.50 7.71 -3.15
CA LEU A 79 -16.34 8.51 -2.25
C LEU A 79 -16.72 9.87 -2.88
N HIS A 80 -15.76 10.54 -3.50
CA HIS A 80 -16.00 11.82 -4.14
C HIS A 80 -16.89 11.74 -5.38
N ILE A 81 -16.83 10.66 -6.16
CA ILE A 81 -17.79 10.41 -7.24
C ILE A 81 -19.18 10.20 -6.64
N SER A 82 -19.28 9.36 -5.59
CA SER A 82 -20.53 9.03 -4.91
C SER A 82 -21.28 10.27 -4.41
N TYR A 83 -20.56 11.20 -3.77
CA TYR A 83 -21.12 12.47 -3.29
C TYR A 83 -21.63 13.38 -4.41
N ARG A 84 -21.23 13.11 -5.66
CA ARG A 84 -21.49 13.96 -6.82
C ARG A 84 -22.35 13.27 -7.88
N LEU A 85 -22.87 12.07 -7.62
CA LEU A 85 -23.68 11.32 -8.60
C LEU A 85 -24.91 12.09 -9.09
N GLU A 86 -25.49 12.95 -8.24
CA GLU A 86 -26.66 13.77 -8.56
C GLU A 86 -26.32 14.99 -9.43
N VAL A 87 -25.17 15.62 -9.19
CA VAL A 87 -24.75 16.86 -9.89
C VAL A 87 -23.85 16.62 -11.10
N LYS A 88 -23.13 15.48 -11.13
CA LYS A 88 -22.24 15.04 -12.22
C LYS A 88 -21.26 16.11 -12.71
N VAL A 89 -20.60 16.79 -11.78
CA VAL A 89 -19.54 17.76 -12.07
C VAL A 89 -18.27 17.42 -11.29
N TRP A 90 -17.10 17.62 -11.89
CA TRP A 90 -15.83 17.39 -11.21
C TRP A 90 -15.62 18.33 -10.00
N GLN A 91 -15.85 19.63 -10.18
CA GLN A 91 -15.71 20.64 -9.14
C GLN A 91 -17.07 21.25 -8.78
N ILE A 92 -17.37 21.28 -7.48
CA ILE A 92 -18.53 21.97 -6.95
C ILE A 92 -18.20 23.46 -6.87
N ARG A 93 -18.66 24.22 -7.86
CA ARG A 93 -18.57 25.68 -7.90
C ARG A 93 -20.01 26.22 -7.80
N GLY A 94 -20.29 27.09 -6.83
CA GLY A 94 -21.62 27.67 -6.58
C GLY A 94 -22.37 27.08 -5.37
N SER A 95 -23.32 27.86 -4.83
CA SER A 95 -24.05 27.56 -3.58
C SER A 95 -25.03 26.39 -3.70
N ASN A 96 -25.78 26.30 -4.80
CA ASN A 96 -26.85 25.30 -4.95
C ASN A 96 -26.30 23.86 -4.98
N ASN A 97 -25.25 23.61 -5.77
CA ASN A 97 -24.61 22.28 -5.84
C ASN A 97 -23.90 21.89 -4.53
N ARG A 98 -23.50 22.89 -3.72
CA ARG A 98 -22.84 22.63 -2.43
C ARG A 98 -23.80 22.01 -1.42
N ALA A 99 -25.03 22.47 -1.34
CA ALA A 99 -26.02 21.91 -0.42
C ALA A 99 -26.32 20.44 -0.75
N VAL A 100 -26.51 20.12 -2.04
CA VAL A 100 -26.73 18.75 -2.53
C VAL A 100 -25.55 17.84 -2.19
N PHE A 101 -24.33 18.30 -2.47
CA PHE A 101 -23.09 17.58 -2.15
C PHE A 101 -22.95 17.29 -0.65
N GLU A 102 -23.13 18.30 0.21
CA GLU A 102 -22.98 18.14 1.66
C GLU A 102 -24.05 17.21 2.24
N ASN A 103 -25.29 17.28 1.74
CA ASN A 103 -26.35 16.38 2.15
C ASN A 103 -26.02 14.93 1.77
N LYS A 104 -25.62 14.70 0.52
CA LYS A 104 -25.27 13.36 0.03
C LYS A 104 -24.08 12.78 0.78
N LYS A 105 -23.05 13.59 1.03
CA LYS A 105 -21.89 13.23 1.85
C LYS A 105 -22.32 12.76 3.25
N ARG A 106 -23.15 13.54 3.96
CA ARG A 106 -23.64 13.17 5.30
C ARG A 106 -24.45 11.88 5.28
N THR A 107 -25.34 11.70 4.30
CA THR A 107 -26.13 10.48 4.16
C THR A 107 -25.24 9.25 4.01
N ILE A 108 -24.25 9.29 3.10
CA ILE A 108 -23.34 8.17 2.88
C ILE A 108 -22.46 7.91 4.11
N GLN A 109 -21.97 8.95 4.76
CA GLN A 109 -21.21 8.80 6.01
C GLN A 109 -22.00 8.09 7.10
N GLN A 110 -23.29 8.45 7.25
CA GLN A 110 -24.17 7.83 8.22
C GLN A 110 -24.46 6.37 7.87
N ILE A 111 -24.74 6.05 6.60
CA ILE A 111 -24.98 4.67 6.15
C ILE A 111 -23.74 3.79 6.37
N PHE A 112 -22.53 4.30 6.07
CA PHE A 112 -21.30 3.56 6.35
C PHE A 112 -21.13 3.29 7.84
N ARG A 113 -21.40 4.28 8.69
CA ARG A 113 -21.34 4.12 10.14
C ARG A 113 -22.33 3.06 10.62
N ASP A 114 -23.57 3.11 10.14
CA ASP A 114 -24.64 2.23 10.63
C ASP A 114 -24.49 0.79 10.12
N ARG A 115 -24.13 0.59 8.85
CA ARG A 115 -24.03 -0.75 8.25
C ARG A 115 -22.69 -1.44 8.48
N THR A 116 -21.60 -0.68 8.60
CA THR A 116 -20.23 -1.26 8.67
C THR A 116 -19.46 -0.86 9.92
N GLY A 117 -19.96 0.07 10.71
CA GLY A 117 -19.23 0.65 11.84
C GLY A 117 -18.04 1.54 11.42
N LEU A 118 -17.92 1.87 10.13
CA LEU A 118 -16.81 2.69 9.61
C LEU A 118 -17.14 4.18 9.67
N LEU A 119 -16.19 4.96 10.18
CA LEU A 119 -16.22 6.41 10.09
C LEU A 119 -15.44 6.85 8.85
N VAL A 120 -16.12 7.40 7.85
CA VAL A 120 -15.53 7.76 6.55
C VAL A 120 -15.54 9.28 6.33
N ASP A 121 -14.46 9.82 5.78
CA ASP A 121 -14.29 11.24 5.41
C ASP A 121 -14.61 12.24 6.55
N ILE A 122 -14.30 11.86 7.80
CA ILE A 122 -14.43 12.73 8.98
C ILE A 122 -13.06 13.37 9.27
N PRO A 123 -12.96 14.70 9.40
CA PRO A 123 -11.73 15.36 9.82
C PRO A 123 -11.26 14.89 11.20
N LYS A 124 -9.97 14.62 11.37
CA LYS A 124 -9.41 14.27 12.68
C LYS A 124 -9.23 15.53 13.54
N SER A 125 -9.44 15.40 14.85
CA SER A 125 -9.15 16.45 15.83
C SER A 125 -7.65 16.79 15.78
N GLY A 126 -7.31 18.03 15.42
CA GLY A 126 -5.93 18.47 15.17
C GLY A 126 -5.65 19.00 13.77
N GLY A 127 -6.66 19.06 12.89
CA GLY A 127 -6.62 19.85 11.65
C GLY A 127 -5.86 19.23 10.47
N SER A 128 -5.28 18.03 10.63
CA SER A 128 -4.62 17.32 9.53
C SER A 128 -5.12 15.88 9.37
N GLY A 129 -5.48 15.54 8.13
CA GLY A 129 -5.97 14.21 7.76
C GLY A 129 -7.46 13.97 8.05
N THR A 130 -7.95 12.86 7.51
CA THR A 130 -9.32 12.38 7.70
C THR A 130 -9.28 10.97 8.32
N THR A 131 -10.45 10.42 8.63
CA THR A 131 -10.61 9.01 9.01
C THR A 131 -10.38 8.03 7.84
N ASN A 132 -10.07 8.53 6.64
CA ASN A 132 -9.69 7.71 5.50
C ASN A 132 -8.22 7.29 5.67
N ASP A 133 -8.02 6.18 6.37
CA ASP A 133 -6.72 5.51 6.44
C ASP A 133 -6.73 4.21 5.62
N GLY A 134 -5.58 3.53 5.57
CA GLY A 134 -5.42 2.29 4.83
C GLY A 134 -6.37 1.18 5.31
N ASN A 135 -6.75 1.17 6.60
CA ASN A 135 -7.67 0.17 7.12
C ASN A 135 -9.10 0.43 6.64
N THR A 136 -9.56 1.69 6.70
CA THR A 136 -10.86 2.09 6.15
C THR A 136 -10.96 1.76 4.66
N ALA A 137 -9.93 2.08 3.87
CA ALA A 137 -9.89 1.78 2.44
C ALA A 137 -9.93 0.27 2.16
N ARG A 138 -9.12 -0.54 2.86
CA ARG A 138 -9.12 -2.01 2.69
C ARG A 138 -10.48 -2.63 3.02
N ARG A 139 -11.15 -2.15 4.08
CA ARG A 139 -12.50 -2.61 4.43
C ARG A 139 -13.55 -2.22 3.39
N PHE A 140 -13.44 -1.04 2.79
CA PHE A 140 -14.33 -0.62 1.69
C PHE A 140 -14.21 -1.56 0.47
N PHE A 141 -12.99 -1.92 0.07
CA PHE A 141 -12.79 -2.82 -1.08
C PHE A 141 -12.98 -4.31 -0.76
N ALA A 142 -13.13 -4.68 0.51
CA ALA A 142 -13.33 -6.06 0.93
C ALA A 142 -14.69 -6.62 0.46
N ASP A 143 -15.74 -5.78 0.46
CA ASP A 143 -17.06 -6.13 -0.05
C ASP A 143 -17.53 -5.09 -1.10
N PRO A 144 -17.20 -5.31 -2.39
CA PRO A 144 -17.62 -4.41 -3.46
C PRO A 144 -19.14 -4.31 -3.62
N SER A 145 -19.91 -5.36 -3.26
CA SER A 145 -21.36 -5.37 -3.40
C SER A 145 -22.00 -4.41 -2.39
N LEU A 146 -21.60 -4.52 -1.12
CA LEU A 146 -22.05 -3.61 -0.07
C LEU A 146 -21.61 -2.18 -0.34
N SER A 147 -20.35 -1.98 -0.74
CA SER A 147 -19.82 -0.66 -1.07
C SER A 147 -20.55 -0.02 -2.25
N SER A 148 -20.89 -0.79 -3.28
CA SER A 148 -21.70 -0.34 -4.41
C SER A 148 -23.10 0.08 -3.96
N GLU A 149 -23.76 -0.72 -3.13
CA GLU A 149 -25.10 -0.43 -2.60
C GLU A 149 -25.12 0.88 -1.79
N ILE A 150 -24.11 1.09 -0.92
CA ILE A 150 -24.03 2.29 -0.08
C ILE A 150 -23.70 3.54 -0.91
N THR A 151 -22.75 3.43 -1.85
CA THR A 151 -22.23 4.59 -2.60
C THR A 151 -23.01 4.89 -3.88
N GLY A 152 -23.79 3.95 -4.40
CA GLY A 152 -24.43 4.03 -5.72
C GLY A 152 -23.44 3.97 -6.88
N ILE A 153 -22.20 3.54 -6.63
CA ILE A 153 -21.16 3.37 -7.66
C ILE A 153 -21.28 1.99 -8.28
N ASP A 154 -20.94 1.89 -9.55
CA ASP A 154 -20.90 0.65 -10.31
C ASP A 154 -19.99 -0.38 -9.63
N LYS A 155 -20.56 -1.55 -9.31
CA LYS A 155 -19.88 -2.62 -8.58
C LYS A 155 -18.61 -3.08 -9.28
N ASP A 156 -18.61 -3.14 -10.61
CA ASP A 156 -17.48 -3.66 -11.38
C ASP A 156 -16.30 -2.70 -11.28
N VAL A 157 -16.53 -1.39 -11.30
CA VAL A 157 -15.48 -0.39 -11.05
C VAL A 157 -14.84 -0.58 -9.67
N ILE A 158 -15.65 -0.77 -8.61
CA ILE A 158 -15.14 -0.99 -7.25
C ILE A 158 -14.33 -2.29 -7.17
N MET A 159 -14.86 -3.36 -7.76
CA MET A 159 -14.23 -4.68 -7.77
C MET A 159 -12.88 -4.65 -8.48
N ARG A 160 -12.83 -4.11 -9.71
CA ARG A 160 -11.60 -4.01 -10.50
C ARG A 160 -10.54 -3.15 -9.82
N PHE A 161 -10.95 -2.02 -9.22
CA PHE A 161 -10.05 -1.20 -8.39
C PHE A 161 -9.48 -1.99 -7.21
N GLY A 162 -10.32 -2.76 -6.50
CA GLY A 162 -9.87 -3.62 -5.41
C GLY A 162 -8.86 -4.68 -5.86
N ILE A 163 -9.06 -5.29 -7.04
CA ILE A 163 -8.16 -6.31 -7.59
C ILE A 163 -6.81 -5.71 -7.98
N ILE A 164 -6.80 -4.56 -8.65
CA ILE A 164 -5.56 -3.84 -8.99
C ILE A 164 -4.76 -3.54 -7.73
N LEU A 165 -5.40 -3.01 -6.68
CA LEU A 165 -4.76 -2.67 -5.42
C LEU A 165 -4.22 -3.90 -4.68
N ARG A 166 -4.97 -5.02 -4.65
CA ARG A 166 -4.50 -6.30 -4.09
C ARG A 166 -3.29 -6.83 -4.86
N THR A 167 -3.32 -6.76 -6.18
CA THR A 167 -2.23 -7.22 -7.05
C THR A 167 -0.96 -6.42 -6.78
N LEU A 168 -1.06 -5.09 -6.64
CA LEU A 168 0.10 -4.26 -6.30
C LEU A 168 0.66 -4.53 -4.90
N SER A 169 -0.21 -4.85 -3.92
CA SER A 169 0.18 -5.08 -2.53
C SER A 169 0.56 -6.53 -2.20
N CYS A 170 0.42 -7.48 -3.12
CA CYS A 170 0.61 -8.91 -2.80
C CYS A 170 2.07 -9.31 -2.60
N GLY A 171 3.02 -8.53 -3.13
CA GLY A 171 4.47 -8.82 -3.02
C GLY A 171 4.99 -9.91 -3.97
N TYR A 172 4.15 -10.45 -4.85
CA TYR A 172 4.54 -11.40 -5.91
C TYR A 172 4.83 -10.71 -7.24
N ALA A 173 5.56 -11.39 -8.11
CA ALA A 173 5.82 -10.91 -9.46
C ALA A 173 4.53 -10.84 -10.29
N ILE A 174 4.29 -9.71 -10.94
CA ILE A 174 3.07 -9.43 -11.71
C ILE A 174 3.35 -9.71 -13.19
N ASP A 175 2.38 -10.32 -13.89
CA ASP A 175 2.41 -10.36 -15.35
C ASP A 175 2.08 -8.97 -15.89
N VAL A 176 3.10 -8.31 -16.45
CA VAL A 176 3.01 -6.94 -16.94
C VAL A 176 1.94 -6.79 -18.01
N ARG A 177 1.81 -7.74 -18.95
CA ARG A 177 0.86 -7.63 -20.06
C ARG A 177 -0.57 -7.81 -19.57
N ALA A 178 -0.82 -8.85 -18.78
CA ALA A 178 -2.14 -9.10 -18.22
C ALA A 178 -2.59 -7.93 -17.32
N PHE A 179 -1.68 -7.39 -16.50
CA PHE A 179 -1.96 -6.23 -15.65
C PHE A 179 -2.22 -4.95 -16.47
N GLU A 180 -1.46 -4.71 -17.53
CA GLU A 180 -1.66 -3.56 -18.43
C GLU A 180 -3.04 -3.58 -19.08
N GLU A 181 -3.43 -4.73 -19.65
CA GLU A 181 -4.74 -4.91 -20.27
C GLU A 181 -5.86 -4.72 -19.25
N TYR A 182 -5.76 -5.36 -18.07
CA TYR A 182 -6.74 -5.22 -17.01
C TYR A 182 -6.90 -3.77 -16.54
N CYS A 183 -5.80 -3.04 -16.40
CA CYS A 183 -5.81 -1.62 -16.03
C CYS A 183 -6.43 -0.74 -17.12
N LEU A 184 -6.11 -0.99 -18.39
CA LEU A 184 -6.62 -0.22 -19.52
C LEU A 184 -8.14 -0.40 -19.69
N GLU A 185 -8.62 -1.64 -19.61
CA GLU A 185 -10.06 -1.92 -19.59
C GLU A 185 -10.77 -1.22 -18.43
N THR A 186 -10.14 -1.25 -17.24
CA THR A 186 -10.68 -0.57 -16.06
C THR A 186 -10.74 0.95 -16.26
N ALA A 187 -9.71 1.55 -16.88
CA ALA A 187 -9.70 2.96 -17.22
C ALA A 187 -10.83 3.32 -18.19
N LYS A 188 -11.03 2.51 -19.24
CA LYS A 188 -12.12 2.69 -20.22
C LYS A 188 -13.49 2.60 -19.55
N LEU A 189 -13.70 1.60 -18.68
CA LEU A 189 -14.93 1.44 -17.91
C LEU A 189 -15.19 2.66 -17.01
N TYR A 190 -14.17 3.14 -16.29
CA TYR A 190 -14.26 4.33 -15.45
C TYR A 190 -14.69 5.56 -16.25
N VAL A 191 -14.03 5.83 -17.39
CA VAL A 191 -14.36 7.00 -18.22
C VAL A 191 -15.76 6.86 -18.80
N ALA A 192 -16.17 5.66 -19.22
CA ALA A 192 -17.51 5.43 -19.76
C ALA A 192 -18.62 5.76 -18.73
N LYS A 193 -18.40 5.44 -17.45
CA LYS A 193 -19.39 5.64 -16.37
C LYS A 193 -19.29 7.03 -15.72
N TYR A 194 -18.09 7.57 -15.60
CA TYR A 194 -17.76 8.74 -14.77
C TYR A 194 -16.91 9.79 -15.50
N SER A 195 -17.06 9.94 -16.82
CA SER A 195 -16.30 10.90 -17.65
C SER A 195 -16.26 12.33 -17.11
N TRP A 196 -17.32 12.75 -16.41
CA TRP A 196 -17.48 14.07 -15.80
C TRP A 196 -16.62 14.28 -14.53
N TYR A 197 -16.01 13.22 -13.99
CA TYR A 197 -15.07 13.30 -12.88
C TYR A 197 -13.67 12.92 -13.37
N TYR A 198 -12.72 13.85 -13.32
CA TYR A 198 -11.34 13.56 -13.73
C TYR A 198 -10.64 12.65 -12.72
N MET A 199 -9.97 11.60 -13.23
CA MET A 199 -9.18 10.70 -12.39
C MET A 199 -8.15 11.50 -11.56
N PRO A 200 -7.98 11.20 -10.26
CA PRO A 200 -6.87 11.72 -9.50
C PRO A 200 -5.53 11.23 -10.06
N SER A 201 -4.46 12.00 -9.84
CA SER A 201 -3.11 11.69 -10.34
C SER A 201 -2.62 10.29 -9.98
N SER A 202 -2.96 9.79 -8.78
CA SER A 202 -2.60 8.43 -8.33
C SER A 202 -3.38 7.33 -9.05
N VAL A 203 -4.67 7.55 -9.31
CA VAL A 203 -5.53 6.61 -10.06
C VAL A 203 -5.05 6.53 -11.51
N HIS A 204 -4.89 7.69 -12.15
CA HIS A 204 -4.35 7.79 -13.50
C HIS A 204 -2.97 7.12 -13.61
N LYS A 205 -2.05 7.42 -12.68
CA LYS A 205 -0.71 6.83 -12.66
C LYS A 205 -0.75 5.30 -12.64
N ILE A 206 -1.58 4.70 -11.78
CA ILE A 206 -1.65 3.24 -11.66
C ILE A 206 -2.29 2.63 -12.91
N LEU A 207 -3.40 3.21 -13.40
CA LEU A 207 -4.13 2.64 -14.53
C LEU A 207 -3.39 2.78 -15.87
N LEU A 208 -2.65 3.87 -16.09
CA LEU A 208 -2.04 4.18 -17.38
C LEU A 208 -0.52 3.98 -17.40
N HIS A 209 0.14 4.00 -16.24
CA HIS A 209 1.60 3.89 -16.14
C HIS A 209 2.05 2.78 -15.20
N GLY A 210 1.12 2.10 -14.50
CA GLY A 210 1.46 1.07 -13.52
C GLY A 210 2.25 -0.08 -14.14
N ALA A 211 1.85 -0.56 -15.33
CA ALA A 211 2.55 -1.63 -16.04
C ALA A 211 4.00 -1.25 -16.41
N ILE A 212 4.22 -0.03 -16.89
CA ILE A 212 5.56 0.48 -17.23
C ILE A 212 6.43 0.55 -15.97
N VAL A 213 5.88 1.06 -14.85
CA VAL A 213 6.62 1.12 -13.58
C VAL A 213 6.93 -0.28 -13.04
N ILE A 214 6.00 -1.23 -13.15
CA ILE A 214 6.22 -2.64 -12.75
C ILE A 214 7.33 -3.26 -13.59
N LYS A 215 7.37 -2.97 -14.90
CA LYS A 215 8.38 -3.50 -15.81
C LYS A 215 9.80 -3.05 -15.46
N GLU A 216 9.96 -1.79 -15.06
CA GLU A 216 11.25 -1.21 -14.69
C GLU A 216 11.67 -1.50 -13.23
N ALA A 217 10.77 -2.06 -12.42
CA ALA A 217 11.05 -2.34 -11.02
C ALA A 217 11.94 -3.59 -10.86
N ILE A 218 13.01 -3.45 -10.06
CA ILE A 218 13.95 -4.54 -9.76
C ILE A 218 13.29 -5.65 -8.92
N LEU A 219 12.33 -5.27 -8.08
CA LEU A 219 11.60 -6.17 -7.19
C LEU A 219 10.09 -5.98 -7.35
N PRO A 220 9.28 -6.97 -6.96
CA PRO A 220 7.83 -6.81 -6.90
C PRO A 220 7.42 -5.53 -6.16
N ILE A 221 6.49 -4.76 -6.73
CA ILE A 221 6.10 -3.45 -6.21
C ILE A 221 5.67 -3.49 -4.74
N GLY A 222 4.98 -4.54 -4.31
CA GLY A 222 4.57 -4.69 -2.90
C GLY A 222 5.75 -4.77 -1.92
N GLN A 223 6.92 -5.24 -2.36
CA GLN A 223 8.14 -5.29 -1.55
C GLN A 223 8.88 -3.94 -1.50
N LEU A 224 8.62 -3.06 -2.47
CA LEU A 224 9.19 -1.71 -2.58
C LEU A 224 8.34 -0.63 -1.89
N SER A 225 7.31 -1.05 -1.14
CA SER A 225 6.30 -0.19 -0.53
C SER A 225 6.84 0.70 0.60
N GLU A 226 6.29 1.91 0.68
CA GLU A 226 6.52 2.86 1.78
C GLU A 226 5.88 2.42 3.12
N GLU A 227 4.95 1.46 3.11
CA GLU A 227 4.21 1.03 4.30
C GLU A 227 5.12 0.54 5.43
N ALA A 228 6.20 -0.16 5.08
CA ALA A 228 7.18 -0.61 6.06
C ALA A 228 7.83 0.57 6.79
N GLN A 229 8.24 1.61 6.07
CA GLN A 229 8.85 2.81 6.67
C GLN A 229 7.83 3.61 7.49
N GLU A 230 6.62 3.81 6.98
CA GLU A 230 5.59 4.56 7.73
C GLU A 230 5.18 3.86 9.02
N SER A 231 5.15 2.52 9.04
CA SER A 231 4.86 1.76 10.25
C SER A 231 5.87 2.06 11.37
N ARG A 232 7.14 2.34 11.01
CA ARG A 232 8.20 2.70 11.95
C ARG A 232 7.98 4.04 12.65
N ASN A 233 7.09 4.90 12.13
CA ASN A 233 6.71 6.14 12.83
C ASN A 233 6.01 5.87 14.16
N LYS A 234 5.30 4.73 14.28
CA LYS A 234 4.69 4.31 15.54
C LYS A 234 5.77 3.93 16.57
N ASP A 235 6.75 3.15 16.13
CA ASP A 235 7.89 2.75 16.95
C ASP A 235 8.74 3.95 17.36
N LEU A 236 9.01 4.88 16.44
CA LEU A 236 9.74 6.12 16.71
C LEU A 236 9.11 6.92 17.86
N LYS A 237 7.79 7.09 17.85
CA LYS A 237 7.06 7.78 18.93
C LYS A 237 7.19 7.00 20.24
N SER A 238 7.00 5.68 20.20
CA SER A 238 7.07 4.84 21.39
C SER A 238 8.47 4.75 22.00
N PHE A 239 9.51 4.61 21.17
CA PHE A 239 10.90 4.60 21.59
C PHE A 239 11.30 5.94 22.17
N ARG A 240 10.92 7.03 21.50
CA ARG A 240 11.14 8.37 22.01
C ARG A 240 10.46 8.55 23.36
N GLU A 241 9.27 8.04 23.60
CA GLU A 241 8.62 8.20 24.89
C GLU A 241 9.26 7.34 25.99
N LYS A 242 9.46 6.04 25.72
CA LYS A 242 9.73 5.01 26.73
C LYS A 242 11.18 4.56 26.85
N HIS A 243 12.01 4.83 25.85
CA HIS A 243 13.33 4.19 25.70
C HIS A 243 14.49 5.18 25.51
N THR A 244 14.23 6.49 25.59
CA THR A 244 15.27 7.53 25.50
C THR A 244 15.45 8.24 26.82
N ARG A 245 16.69 8.55 27.20
CA ARG A 245 16.98 9.43 28.33
C ARG A 245 16.40 10.82 28.10
N LYS A 246 15.81 11.40 29.15
CA LYS A 246 15.17 12.73 29.13
C LYS A 246 16.06 13.84 29.69
N ILE A 247 17.38 13.63 29.64
CA ILE A 247 18.38 14.54 30.18
C ILE A 247 18.78 15.64 29.19
N SER A 248 18.78 15.34 27.89
CA SER A 248 19.06 16.30 26.83
C SER A 248 18.49 15.82 25.50
N ARG A 249 18.31 16.73 24.55
CA ARG A 249 17.86 16.38 23.19
C ARG A 249 18.89 15.52 22.45
N ILE A 250 20.18 15.78 22.64
CA ILE A 250 21.26 15.03 22.00
C ILE A 250 21.26 13.59 22.51
N SER A 251 21.24 13.41 23.83
CA SER A 251 21.19 12.07 24.45
C SER A 251 19.91 11.32 24.04
N GLY A 252 18.77 12.01 23.98
CA GLY A 252 17.52 11.41 23.53
C GLY A 252 17.57 10.94 22.08
N ASN A 253 18.19 11.73 21.19
CA ASN A 253 18.37 11.35 19.79
C ASN A 253 19.36 10.18 19.62
N GLN A 254 20.45 10.16 20.41
CA GLN A 254 21.41 9.06 20.40
C GLN A 254 20.74 7.73 20.81
N ASP A 255 19.97 7.75 21.89
CA ASP A 255 19.26 6.56 22.37
C ASP A 255 18.22 6.08 21.36
N LEU A 256 17.52 7.02 20.72
CA LEU A 256 16.54 6.71 19.68
C LEU A 256 17.21 6.02 18.49
N LEU A 257 18.34 6.55 18.00
CA LEU A 257 19.09 5.97 16.89
C LEU A 257 19.60 4.57 17.25
N ASN A 258 20.24 4.41 18.41
CA ASN A 258 20.72 3.12 18.89
C ASN A 258 19.59 2.09 18.97
N ARG A 259 18.42 2.51 19.48
CA ARG A 259 17.24 1.63 19.56
C ARG A 259 16.74 1.20 18.19
N LEU A 260 16.69 2.13 17.23
CA LEU A 260 16.31 1.79 15.85
C LEU A 260 17.27 0.75 15.27
N LEU A 261 18.58 0.97 15.39
CA LEU A 261 19.62 0.05 14.89
C LEU A 261 19.47 -1.35 15.48
N ILE A 262 19.30 -1.48 16.80
CA ILE A 262 19.08 -2.78 17.47
C ILE A 262 17.81 -3.48 16.96
N THR A 263 16.77 -2.72 16.64
CA THR A 263 15.50 -3.30 16.16
C THR A 263 15.49 -3.61 14.66
N SER A 264 16.45 -3.10 13.90
CA SER A 264 16.63 -3.39 12.47
C SER A 264 17.86 -4.26 12.19
N ASP A 265 18.59 -4.67 13.23
CA ASP A 265 19.75 -5.56 13.11
C ASP A 265 19.30 -6.92 12.54
N PRO A 266 19.84 -7.37 11.40
CA PRO A 266 19.41 -8.61 10.75
C PRO A 266 19.63 -9.86 11.61
N VAL A 267 20.74 -9.92 12.35
CA VAL A 267 21.10 -11.07 13.19
C VAL A 267 20.18 -11.14 14.41
N ILE A 268 19.94 -10.01 15.06
CA ILE A 268 18.99 -9.97 16.18
C ILE A 268 17.57 -10.27 15.69
N SER A 269 17.20 -9.74 14.52
CA SER A 269 15.85 -9.93 13.97
C SER A 269 15.59 -11.38 13.55
N SER A 270 16.60 -12.10 13.04
CA SER A 270 16.46 -13.52 12.69
C SER A 270 16.29 -14.43 13.90
N LEU A 271 16.82 -14.03 15.06
CA LEU A 271 16.70 -14.78 16.32
C LEU A 271 15.38 -14.49 17.06
N ARG A 272 14.64 -13.45 16.66
CA ARG A 272 13.37 -13.11 17.30
C ARG A 272 12.26 -14.01 16.80
N GLN A 273 11.50 -14.57 17.74
CA GLN A 273 10.26 -15.27 17.43
C GLN A 273 9.17 -14.26 17.07
N TYR A 274 8.57 -14.43 15.89
CA TYR A 274 7.44 -13.64 15.44
C TYR A 274 6.20 -14.52 15.30
N PRO A 275 5.00 -14.02 15.64
CA PRO A 275 3.78 -14.74 15.34
C PRO A 275 3.63 -14.89 13.82
N LEU A 276 3.29 -16.10 13.37
CA LEU A 276 3.02 -16.38 11.97
C LEU A 276 1.92 -15.46 11.45
N ARG A 277 2.16 -14.83 10.29
CA ARG A 277 1.13 -14.04 9.63
C ARG A 277 0.04 -14.97 9.12
N LYS A 278 -1.22 -14.62 9.36
CA LYS A 278 -2.36 -15.30 8.74
C LYS A 278 -2.32 -15.06 7.22
N SER A 279 -2.23 -16.12 6.44
CA SER A 279 -2.40 -16.03 4.98
C SER A 279 -3.87 -15.82 4.65
N SER A 280 -4.18 -14.71 4.00
CA SER A 280 -5.49 -14.51 3.37
C SER A 280 -5.49 -15.17 1.98
N ASN A 281 -6.58 -15.85 1.62
CA ASN A 281 -6.74 -16.38 0.26
C ASN A 281 -6.66 -15.25 -0.77
N ILE A 282 -5.78 -15.43 -1.76
CA ILE A 282 -5.68 -14.56 -2.93
C ILE A 282 -6.81 -14.96 -3.88
N SER A 283 -7.60 -13.98 -4.34
CA SER A 283 -8.69 -14.25 -5.29
C SER A 283 -8.16 -14.75 -6.62
N SER A 284 -8.91 -15.62 -7.31
CA SER A 284 -8.54 -16.15 -8.63
C SER A 284 -8.19 -15.07 -9.65
N GLU A 285 -8.93 -13.96 -9.66
CA GLU A 285 -8.64 -12.80 -10.53
C GLU A 285 -7.30 -12.11 -10.21
N VAL A 286 -6.85 -12.14 -8.96
CA VAL A 286 -5.52 -11.62 -8.62
C VAL A 286 -4.47 -12.62 -9.08
N VAL A 287 -4.69 -13.92 -8.85
CA VAL A 287 -3.78 -14.99 -9.30
C VAL A 287 -3.56 -14.93 -10.82
N SER A 288 -4.60 -14.67 -11.62
CA SER A 288 -4.48 -14.53 -13.08
C SER A 288 -3.62 -13.35 -13.53
N LEU A 289 -3.36 -12.38 -12.66
CA LEU A 289 -2.48 -11.24 -12.93
C LEU A 289 -1.04 -11.46 -12.44
N LEU A 290 -0.77 -12.58 -11.76
CA LEU A 290 0.57 -12.91 -11.25
C LEU A 290 1.31 -13.82 -12.22
N LYS A 291 2.64 -13.72 -12.21
CA LYS A 291 3.48 -14.72 -12.85
C LYS A 291 3.43 -16.01 -12.05
N ALA A 292 3.37 -17.15 -12.75
CA ALA A 292 3.57 -18.44 -12.12
C ALA A 292 4.97 -18.49 -11.45
N PRO A 293 5.10 -19.11 -10.27
CA PRO A 293 6.41 -19.33 -9.65
C PRO A 293 7.30 -20.13 -10.61
N SER A 294 8.56 -19.70 -10.77
CA SER A 294 9.55 -20.49 -11.52
C SER A 294 9.89 -21.75 -10.73
N LEU A 295 10.19 -22.86 -11.43
CA LEU A 295 10.59 -24.12 -10.79
C LEU A 295 11.77 -23.93 -9.81
N GLU A 296 12.72 -23.06 -10.14
CA GLU A 296 13.86 -22.69 -9.27
C GLU A 296 13.43 -22.04 -7.94
N SER A 297 12.35 -21.24 -7.95
CA SER A 297 11.82 -20.62 -6.72
C SER A 297 11.12 -21.63 -5.81
N MET A 298 10.50 -22.66 -6.39
CA MET A 298 9.81 -23.72 -5.65
C MET A 298 10.79 -24.61 -4.88
N GLU A 299 11.97 -24.89 -5.45
CA GLU A 299 13.02 -25.67 -4.79
C GLU A 299 13.60 -24.91 -3.59
N ALA A 300 13.87 -23.60 -3.75
CA ALA A 300 14.38 -22.75 -2.68
C ALA A 300 13.40 -22.58 -1.51
N ASP A 301 12.11 -22.37 -1.80
CA ASP A 301 11.07 -22.25 -0.77
C ASP A 301 10.80 -23.59 -0.07
N SER A 302 10.88 -24.72 -0.80
CA SER A 302 10.75 -26.06 -0.23
C SER A 302 11.90 -26.40 0.72
N LEU A 303 13.14 -26.07 0.34
CA LEU A 303 14.32 -26.20 1.19
C LEU A 303 14.19 -25.36 2.46
N ARG A 304 13.70 -24.12 2.33
CA ARG A 304 13.50 -23.22 3.47
C ARG A 304 12.40 -23.70 4.42
N ALA A 305 11.32 -24.26 3.89
CA ALA A 305 10.24 -24.86 4.68
C ALA A 305 10.71 -26.14 5.41
N LEU A 306 11.55 -26.95 4.76
CA LEU A 306 12.17 -28.13 5.38
C LEU A 306 13.10 -27.73 6.53
N GLN A 307 13.91 -26.68 6.35
CA GLN A 307 14.83 -26.17 7.38
C GLN A 307 14.07 -25.73 8.64
N LEU A 308 12.99 -24.95 8.48
CA LEU A 308 12.15 -24.49 9.59
C LEU A 308 11.44 -25.63 10.33
N ASN A 309 11.05 -26.70 9.62
CA ASN A 309 10.48 -27.91 10.21
C ASN A 309 11.52 -28.77 10.95
N MET A 310 12.79 -28.74 10.53
CA MET A 310 13.87 -29.42 11.24
C MET A 310 14.26 -28.68 12.53
N GLU A 311 14.34 -27.35 12.48
CA GLU A 311 14.66 -26.52 13.64
C GLU A 311 13.56 -26.57 14.72
N SER A 312 12.28 -26.61 14.32
CA SER A 312 11.17 -26.78 15.27
C SER A 312 11.12 -28.16 15.94
N ARG A 313 11.62 -29.22 15.29
CA ARG A 313 11.72 -30.57 15.87
C ARG A 313 12.90 -30.74 16.82
N GLN A 314 14.00 -30.01 16.60
CA GLN A 314 15.15 -30.03 17.52
C GLN A 314 14.87 -29.32 18.84
N VAL A 315 13.99 -28.32 18.85
CA VAL A 315 13.56 -27.64 20.08
C VAL A 315 12.61 -28.51 20.91
N SER A 316 11.84 -29.41 20.30
CA SER A 316 10.96 -30.32 21.05
C SER A 316 11.65 -31.54 21.66
N SER A 317 12.88 -31.85 21.26
CA SER A 317 13.61 -33.04 21.74
C SER A 317 14.62 -32.74 22.86
N SER A 318 14.72 -31.49 23.33
CA SER A 318 15.66 -31.09 24.39
C SER A 318 15.03 -30.88 25.77
N ASP A 319 13.71 -31.09 25.91
CA ASP A 319 12.97 -30.80 27.16
C ASP A 319 12.54 -32.07 27.93
N GLU A 320 13.06 -33.25 27.60
CA GLU A 320 12.89 -34.46 28.40
C GLU A 320 14.25 -35.00 28.83
N GLU A 321 14.87 -34.38 29.84
CA GLU A 321 15.73 -35.11 30.77
C GLU A 321 15.97 -34.31 32.07
N ASP A 322 15.75 -35.03 33.17
CA ASP A 322 16.17 -34.76 34.55
C ASP A 322 15.23 -33.96 35.48
N ASP A 323 14.23 -34.67 36.02
CA ASP A 323 13.58 -34.31 37.29
C ASP A 323 13.68 -35.52 38.24
N SER A 324 14.85 -35.70 38.85
CA SER A 324 15.02 -36.59 40.00
C SER A 324 15.99 -35.99 41.01
N ALA A 325 15.48 -35.11 41.87
CA ALA A 325 16.17 -34.72 43.09
C ALA A 325 15.20 -34.68 44.27
N SER A 326 15.43 -35.63 45.16
CA SER A 326 14.83 -35.92 46.45
C SER A 326 14.61 -34.72 47.38
N ASP A 327 13.44 -34.72 48.02
CA ASP A 327 13.16 -34.09 49.31
C ASP A 327 14.23 -34.44 50.36
N VAL A 328 14.81 -33.43 51.02
CA VAL A 328 15.12 -33.49 52.46
C VAL A 328 15.06 -32.07 53.06
N ASP A 329 14.25 -31.95 54.12
CA ASP A 329 14.07 -30.80 55.01
C ASP A 329 15.38 -30.24 55.61
N PHE A 330 15.55 -28.91 55.56
CA PHE A 330 15.52 -27.95 56.68
C PHE A 330 15.98 -26.56 56.21
#